data_AF-A0A967JZQ5-F1
#
_entry.id   AF-A0A967JZQ5-F1
#
_cell.length_a   1.000
_cell.length_b   1.000
_cell.length_c   1.000
_cell.angle_alpha   90.00
_cell.angle_beta   90.00
_cell.angle_gamma   90.00
#
_symmetry.space_group_name_H-M   'P 1'
#
loop_
_entity.id
_entity.type
_entity.pdbx_description
1 polymer ?
#
loop_
_entity_poly.entity_id
_entity_poly.type
_entity_poly.pdbx_seq_one_letter_code
_entity_poly.pdbx_strand_id
1 'polypeptide(L)' 'LRAAREVAAAEGALFCTHAAETRAEQDTIRERYGATVIRHLDALGLLGPRTVLAHCVHL' A
#
# COMPACT_ATOMS: atom_id res chain seq x y z
N LEU A 1 -7.52 -4.83 1.58
CA LEU A 1 -7.09 -3.42 1.42
C LEU A 1 -8.12 -2.55 0.71
N ARG A 2 -8.65 -2.93 -0.47
CA ARG A 2 -9.67 -2.13 -1.19
C ARG A 2 -10.91 -1.79 -0.34
N ALA A 3 -11.52 -2.79 0.29
CA ALA A 3 -12.66 -2.55 1.19
C ALA A 3 -12.34 -1.60 2.35
N ALA A 4 -11.14 -1.68 2.95
CA ALA A 4 -10.72 -0.75 3.99
C ALA A 4 -10.55 0.67 3.46
N ARG A 5 -10.04 0.83 2.23
CA ARG A 5 -9.98 2.13 1.56
C ARG A 5 -11.38 2.67 1.23
N GLU A 6 -12.33 1.83 0.85
CA GLU A 6 -13.71 2.23 0.60
C GLU A 6 -14.39 2.76 1.87
N VAL A 7 -14.26 2.02 2.98
CA VAL A 7 -14.74 2.48 4.30
C VAL A 7 -14.09 3.81 4.70
N ALA A 8 -12.77 3.92 4.57
CA ALA A 8 -12.09 5.19 4.88
C ALA A 8 -12.57 6.35 3.99
N ALA A 9 -12.96 6.10 2.74
CA ALA A 9 -13.58 7.12 1.89
C ALA A 9 -14.95 7.55 2.42
N ALA A 10 -15.81 6.56 2.71
CA ALA A 10 -17.18 6.79 3.14
C ALA A 10 -17.23 7.62 4.41
N GLU A 11 -16.28 7.40 5.33
CA GLU A 11 -16.16 8.12 6.60
C GLU A 11 -15.35 9.42 6.49
N GLY A 12 -14.86 9.78 5.31
CA GLY A 12 -13.98 10.94 5.15
C GLY A 12 -12.68 10.84 5.98
N ALA A 13 -12.22 9.62 6.27
CA ALA A 13 -11.03 9.32 7.05
C ALA A 13 -9.77 9.23 6.17
N LEU A 14 -8.61 8.99 6.78
CA LEU A 14 -7.38 8.64 6.08
C LEU A 14 -7.29 7.12 5.94
N PHE A 15 -6.76 6.65 4.81
CA PHE A 15 -6.41 5.24 4.63
C PHE A 15 -4.93 5.04 4.99
N CYS A 16 -4.66 4.35 6.09
CA CYS A 16 -3.30 4.17 6.61
C CYS A 16 -2.87 2.70 6.54
N THR A 17 -1.65 2.45 6.07
CA THR A 17 -1.06 1.09 6.08
C THR A 17 0.47 1.15 6.11
N HIS A 18 1.13 0.08 6.55
CA HIS A 18 2.58 -0.08 6.39
C HIS A 18 2.91 -0.39 4.93
N ALA A 19 4.03 0.12 4.43
CA ALA A 19 4.51 -0.22 3.10
C ALA A 19 6.03 -0.17 3.02
N ALA A 20 6.62 -1.13 2.31
CA ALA A 20 8.05 -1.19 2.03
C ALA A 20 8.90 -1.08 3.31
N GLU A 21 8.47 -1.75 4.38
CA GLU A 21 9.10 -1.71 5.69
C GLU A 21 10.30 -2.65 5.76
N THR A 22 10.23 -3.80 5.10
CA THR A 22 11.29 -4.82 5.16
C THR A 22 11.71 -5.31 3.78
N ARG A 23 12.94 -5.80 3.65
CA ARG A 23 13.40 -6.49 2.41
C ARG A 23 12.58 -7.73 2.10
N ALA A 24 12.20 -8.50 3.12
CA ALA A 24 11.38 -9.70 2.95
C ALA A 24 10.01 -9.41 2.34
N GLU A 25 9.40 -8.27 2.69
CA GLU A 25 8.16 -7.79 2.07
C GLU A 25 8.37 -7.52 0.57
N GLN A 26 9.46 -6.84 0.20
CA GLN A 26 9.78 -6.55 -1.20
C GLN A 26 9.98 -7.82 -2.02
N ASP A 27 10.72 -8.78 -1.48
CA ASP A 27 10.96 -10.06 -2.16
C ASP A 27 9.65 -10.84 -2.31
N THR A 28 8.81 -10.88 -1.27
CA THR A 28 7.49 -11.52 -1.31
C THR A 28 6.59 -10.91 -2.38
N ILE A 29 6.51 -9.57 -2.47
CA ILE A 29 5.67 -8.90 -3.48
C ILE A 29 6.24 -9.10 -4.89
N ARG A 30 7.58 -9.10 -5.05
CA ARG A 30 8.22 -9.35 -6.33
C ARG A 30 7.94 -10.77 -6.83
N GLU A 31 8.08 -11.77 -5.97
CA GLU A 31 7.81 -13.18 -6.30
C GLU A 31 6.34 -13.43 -6.64
N ARG A 32 5.41 -12.85 -5.85
CA ARG A 32 3.97 -13.12 -6.01
C ARG A 32 3.32 -12.32 -7.13
N TYR A 33 3.77 -11.09 -7.34
CA TYR A 33 3.06 -10.12 -8.17
C TYR A 33 3.95 -9.47 -9.24
N GLY A 34 5.24 -9.81 -9.31
CA GLY A 34 6.16 -9.24 -10.30
C GLY A 34 6.35 -7.72 -10.18
N ALA A 35 6.07 -7.15 -9.01
CA ALA A 35 6.08 -5.71 -8.77
C ALA A 35 6.87 -5.35 -7.50
N THR A 36 7.17 -4.07 -7.28
CA THR A 36 7.57 -3.57 -5.96
C THR A 36 6.32 -3.30 -5.11
N VAL A 37 6.47 -3.24 -3.79
CA VAL A 37 5.35 -2.96 -2.85
C VAL A 37 4.53 -1.76 -3.31
N ILE A 38 5.18 -0.62 -3.60
CA ILE A 38 4.49 0.62 -3.98
C ILE A 38 3.77 0.47 -5.33
N ARG A 39 4.42 -0.15 -6.32
CA ARG A 39 3.78 -0.40 -7.64
C ARG A 39 2.58 -1.32 -7.52
N HIS A 40 2.64 -2.30 -6.62
CA HIS A 40 1.50 -3.18 -6.36
C HIS A 40 0.33 -2.42 -5.71
N LEU A 41 0.60 -1.58 -4.70
CA LEU A 41 -0.43 -0.74 -4.07
C LEU A 41 -1.07 0.26 -5.06
N ASP A 42 -0.27 0.82 -5.97
CA ASP A 42 -0.74 1.71 -7.04
C ASP A 42 -1.65 0.98 -8.02
N ALA A 43 -1.25 -0.20 -8.49
CA ALA A 43 -2.06 -1.05 -9.36
C ALA A 43 -3.39 -1.49 -8.71
N LEU A 44 -3.44 -1.54 -7.37
CA LEU A 44 -4.67 -1.79 -6.62
C LEU A 44 -5.56 -0.55 -6.43
N GLY A 45 -5.13 0.64 -6.86
CA GLY A 45 -5.84 1.90 -6.69
C GLY A 45 -5.85 2.41 -5.24
N LEU A 46 -4.84 2.04 -4.45
CA LEU A 46 -4.79 2.34 -3.01
C LEU A 46 -4.01 3.62 -2.70
N LEU A 47 -3.30 4.18 -3.67
CA LEU A 47 -2.52 5.41 -3.51
C LEU A 47 -3.35 6.63 -3.92
N GLY A 48 -3.24 7.70 -3.15
CA GLY A 48 -3.91 8.97 -3.45
C GLY A 48 -3.75 9.99 -2.33
N PRO A 49 -4.38 11.18 -2.45
CA PRO A 49 -4.19 12.30 -1.51
C PRO A 49 -4.58 12.01 -0.05
N ARG A 50 -5.34 10.93 0.19
CA ARG A 50 -5.81 10.51 1.51
C ARG A 50 -5.21 9.17 1.98
N THR A 51 -4.09 8.77 1.39
CA THR A 51 -3.34 7.56 1.77
C THR A 51 -2.09 7.94 2.55
N VAL A 52 -1.91 7.32 3.71
CA VAL A 52 -0.69 7.44 4.52
C VAL A 52 0.02 6.09 4.54
N LEU A 53 1.27 6.09 4.07
CA LEU A 53 2.11 4.91 4.09
C LEU A 53 3.16 5.07 5.19
N ALA A 54 3.13 4.16 6.16
CA ALA A 54 4.12 4.13 7.22
C ALA A 54 5.37 3.33 6.78
N HIS A 55 6.52 3.76 7.30
CA HIS A 55 7.88 3.27 7.04
C HIS A 55 8.49 3.72 5.72
N CYS A 56 8.06 3.15 4.59
CA CYS A 56 8.59 3.48 3.27
C CYS A 56 10.14 3.44 3.19
N VAL A 57 10.78 2.45 3.83
CA VAL A 57 12.25 2.40 3.97
C VAL A 57 12.92 1.79 2.75
N HIS A 58 12.30 0.79 2.12
CA HIS A 58 12.89 0.03 1.01
C HIS A 58 12.15 0.30 -0.31
N LEU A 59 12.24 1.49 -0.89
CA LEU A 59 11.50 1.88 -2.12
C LEU A 59 12.08 1.29 -3.42
#